data_AF-A0A2U2XBA6-F1
#
_entry.id   AF-A0A2U2XBA6-F1
#
_cell.length_a   1.000
_cell.length_b   1.000
_cell.length_c   1.000
_cell.angle_alpha   90.00
_cell.angle_beta   90.00
_cell.angle_gamma   90.00
#
_symmetry.space_group_name_H-M   'P 1'
#
loop_
_entity.id
_entity.type
_entity.pdbx_description
1 polymer ?
#
loop_
_entity_poly.entity_id
_entity_poly.type
_entity_poly.pdbx_seq_one_letter_code
_entity_poly.pdbx_strand_id
1 'polypeptide(L)'
;MSETPDSQFIGKWKLSERGMLEGIEIEISKDKKGNFIGLVTKLNDDKYVNMFMEKGDKLLSAIKRNSNFEFVITEKKIAAPLFSAYGQSTTTEFKAVFSGTNKILLGNNGSDGTYLKVK
;
A
#
# COMPACT_ATOMS: atom_id res chain seq x y z
N MET A 1 -14.60 -17.70 11.85
CA MET A 1 -13.61 -17.29 10.83
C MET A 1 -12.24 -17.35 11.48
N SER A 2 -11.26 -17.99 10.85
CA SER A 2 -9.87 -18.02 11.35
C SER A 2 -9.18 -16.68 11.10
N GLU A 3 -8.21 -16.35 11.95
CA GLU A 3 -7.37 -15.16 11.78
C GLU A 3 -6.71 -15.14 10.40
N THR A 4 -6.70 -13.98 9.74
CA THR A 4 -5.97 -13.81 8.49
C THR A 4 -4.47 -13.82 8.78
N PRO A 5 -3.67 -14.73 8.22
CA PRO A 5 -2.26 -14.83 8.56
C PRO A 5 -1.45 -13.65 8.00
N ASP A 6 -0.48 -13.17 8.78
CA ASP A 6 0.46 -12.12 8.37
C ASP A 6 1.20 -12.43 7.05
N SER A 7 1.49 -13.71 6.80
CA SER A 7 2.15 -14.15 5.57
C SER A 7 1.33 -13.86 4.31
N GLN A 8 0.02 -13.65 4.44
CA GLN A 8 -0.85 -13.35 3.30
C GLN A 8 -0.52 -12.00 2.66
N PHE A 9 0.00 -11.03 3.43
CA PHE A 9 0.46 -9.74 2.90
C PHE A 9 1.70 -9.86 2.02
N ILE A 10 2.56 -10.86 2.26
CA ILE A 10 3.86 -10.96 1.60
C ILE A 10 3.68 -11.28 0.11
N GLY A 11 4.43 -10.58 -0.74
CA GLY A 11 4.46 -10.79 -2.19
C GLY A 11 4.19 -9.52 -2.99
N LYS A 12 3.97 -9.69 -4.30
CA LYS A 12 3.74 -8.58 -5.22
C LYS A 12 2.26 -8.24 -5.34
N TRP A 13 1.98 -6.95 -5.40
CA TRP A 13 0.63 -6.41 -5.42
C TRP A 13 0.55 -5.26 -6.42
N LYS A 14 -0.50 -5.28 -7.24
CA LYS A 14 -0.87 -4.20 -8.15
C LYS A 14 -1.93 -3.33 -7.50
N LEU A 15 -1.72 -2.03 -7.48
CA LEU A 15 -2.71 -1.06 -7.05
C LEU A 15 -3.79 -0.94 -8.12
N SER A 16 -5.06 -1.05 -7.70
CA SER A 16 -6.21 -0.90 -8.57
C SER A 16 -7.34 -0.11 -7.92
N GLU A 17 -8.12 0.63 -8.69
CA GLU A 17 -9.07 1.64 -8.25
C GLU A 17 -8.39 2.76 -7.42
N ARG A 18 -7.15 3.13 -7.79
CA ARG A 18 -6.29 4.08 -7.02
C ARG A 18 -6.00 5.42 -7.73
N GLY A 19 -6.85 5.83 -8.66
CA GLY A 19 -6.69 7.09 -9.40
C GLY A 19 -5.34 7.16 -10.12
N MET A 20 -4.54 8.19 -9.85
CA MET A 20 -3.21 8.35 -10.47
C MET A 20 -2.22 7.23 -10.10
N LEU A 21 -2.47 6.45 -9.05
CA LEU A 21 -1.61 5.31 -8.65
C LEU A 21 -2.04 3.99 -9.31
N GLU A 22 -3.06 4.01 -10.16
CA GLU A 22 -3.56 2.83 -10.86
C GLU A 22 -2.44 2.14 -11.64
N GLY A 23 -2.26 0.85 -11.41
CA GLY A 23 -1.31 0.03 -12.15
C GLY A 23 0.13 0.04 -11.63
N ILE A 24 0.43 0.80 -10.58
CA ILE A 24 1.70 0.65 -9.83
C ILE A 24 1.74 -0.75 -9.21
N GLU A 25 2.90 -1.40 -9.25
CA GLU A 25 3.13 -2.67 -8.56
C GLU A 25 4.14 -2.48 -7.43
N ILE A 26 3.82 -2.99 -6.24
CA ILE A 26 4.70 -3.00 -5.07
C ILE A 26 4.99 -4.42 -4.62
N GLU A 27 6.11 -4.62 -3.95
CA GLU A 27 6.44 -5.84 -3.23
C GLU A 27 6.38 -5.59 -1.73
N ILE A 28 5.47 -6.29 -1.06
CA ILE A 28 5.33 -6.24 0.39
C ILE A 28 6.20 -7.33 1.01
N SER A 29 7.08 -6.92 1.91
CA SER A 29 7.98 -7.81 2.68
C SER A 29 8.13 -7.32 4.12
N LYS A 30 8.84 -8.07 4.97
CA LYS A 30 9.21 -7.62 6.31
C LYS A 30 10.63 -7.08 6.31
N ASP A 31 10.84 -5.94 6.96
CA ASP A 31 12.18 -5.38 7.19
C ASP A 31 12.96 -6.18 8.24
N LYS A 32 14.22 -5.78 8.52
CA LYS A 32 15.08 -6.44 9.52
C LYS A 32 14.50 -6.42 10.95
N LYS A 33 13.52 -5.56 11.22
CA LYS A 33 12.82 -5.43 12.51
C LYS A 33 11.48 -6.16 12.52
N GLY A 34 11.11 -6.84 11.42
CA GLY A 34 9.86 -7.56 11.28
C GLY A 34 8.66 -6.70 10.86
N ASN A 35 8.87 -5.42 10.54
CA ASN A 35 7.78 -4.53 10.12
C ASN A 35 7.48 -4.70 8.63
N PHE A 36 6.21 -4.64 8.26
CA PHE A 36 5.82 -4.64 6.86
C PHE A 36 6.24 -3.35 6.16
N ILE A 37 6.89 -3.50 5.01
CA ILE A 37 7.22 -2.43 4.07
C ILE A 37 6.78 -2.85 2.66
N GLY A 38 6.37 -1.89 1.84
CA GLY A 38 6.05 -2.12 0.43
C GLY A 38 6.88 -1.22 -0.46
N LEU A 39 7.74 -1.85 -1.26
CA LEU A 39 8.64 -1.16 -2.19
C LEU A 39 8.08 -1.21 -3.61
N VAL A 40 8.20 -0.10 -4.32
CA VAL A 40 7.75 0.00 -5.72
C VAL A 40 8.62 -0.89 -6.61
N THR A 41 8.00 -1.78 -7.37
CA THR A 41 8.66 -2.65 -8.34
C THR A 41 8.36 -2.23 -9.79
N LYS A 42 7.23 -1.57 -10.01
CA LYS A 42 6.81 -1.05 -11.32
C LYS A 42 5.97 0.21 -11.14
N LEU A 43 6.27 1.23 -11.94
CA LEU A 43 5.49 2.47 -12.04
C LEU A 43 4.49 2.35 -13.19
N ASN A 44 3.46 3.20 -13.18
CA ASN A 44 2.56 3.40 -14.30
C ASN A 44 3.08 4.56 -15.19
N ASP A 45 2.32 4.89 -16.24
CA ASP A 45 2.69 5.95 -17.19
C ASP A 45 2.19 7.35 -16.75
N ASP A 46 1.75 7.51 -15.51
CA ASP A 46 1.29 8.80 -15.00
C ASP A 46 2.47 9.76 -14.82
N LYS A 47 2.36 10.97 -15.40
CA LYS A 47 3.43 11.97 -15.38
C LYS A 47 3.83 12.37 -13.95
N TYR A 48 2.87 12.56 -13.05
CA TYR A 48 3.16 13.01 -11.69
C TYR A 48 3.78 11.90 -10.86
N VAL A 49 3.31 10.65 -11.04
CA VAL A 49 3.96 9.49 -10.41
C VAL A 49 5.43 9.42 -10.82
N ASN A 50 5.72 9.49 -12.11
CA ASN A 50 7.09 9.42 -12.63
C ASN A 50 7.97 10.63 -12.24
N MET A 51 7.38 11.75 -11.83
CA MET A 51 8.14 12.92 -11.34
C MET A 51 8.54 12.81 -9.86
N PHE A 52 7.80 12.04 -9.05
CA PHE A 52 7.94 12.04 -7.60
C PHE A 52 8.25 10.67 -7.00
N MET A 53 8.28 9.62 -7.81
CA MET A 53 8.47 8.25 -7.35
C MET A 53 9.34 7.47 -8.33
N GLU A 54 10.20 6.64 -7.77
CA GLU A 54 11.08 5.73 -8.50
C GLU A 54 10.89 4.28 -8.06
N LYS A 55 11.39 3.33 -8.86
CA LYS A 55 11.45 1.93 -8.43
C LYS A 55 12.36 1.82 -7.20
N GLY A 56 11.94 1.02 -6.22
CA GLY A 56 12.59 0.89 -4.93
C GLY A 56 12.09 1.86 -3.87
N ASP A 57 11.30 2.88 -4.23
CA ASP A 57 10.71 3.77 -3.24
C ASP A 57 9.72 3.04 -2.34
N LYS A 58 9.71 3.45 -1.06
CA LYS A 58 8.78 2.91 -0.07
C LYS A 58 7.43 3.62 -0.19
N LEU A 59 6.46 2.94 -0.82
CA LEU A 59 5.07 3.41 -0.89
C LEU A 59 4.29 3.02 0.36
N LEU A 60 4.35 1.76 0.77
CA LEU A 60 3.70 1.29 2.01
C LEU A 60 4.72 1.29 3.13
N SER A 61 4.44 2.06 4.18
CA SER A 61 5.35 2.26 5.31
C SER A 61 5.03 1.41 6.53
N ALA A 62 3.78 0.97 6.69
CA ALA A 62 3.36 0.11 7.78
C ALA A 62 2.07 -0.66 7.46
N ILE A 63 1.90 -1.81 8.12
CA ILE A 63 0.63 -2.53 8.26
C ILE A 63 0.46 -2.82 9.74
N LYS A 64 -0.66 -2.39 10.31
CA LYS A 64 -1.04 -2.65 11.70
C LYS A 64 -2.30 -3.49 11.73
N ARG A 65 -2.30 -4.55 12.53
CA ARG A 65 -3.50 -5.37 12.78
C ARG A 65 -4.36 -4.71 13.87
N ASN A 66 -5.63 -4.49 13.57
CA ASN A 66 -6.63 -4.02 14.55
C ASN A 66 -7.49 -5.17 15.08
N SER A 67 -7.80 -6.15 14.23
CA SER A 67 -8.55 -7.36 14.60
C SER A 67 -8.05 -8.57 13.82
N ASN A 68 -8.71 -9.72 13.95
CA ASN A 68 -8.35 -10.93 13.20
C ASN A 68 -8.49 -10.78 11.67
N PHE A 69 -9.20 -9.74 11.20
CA PHE A 69 -9.54 -9.51 9.79
C PHE A 69 -9.47 -8.04 9.36
N GLU A 70 -9.30 -7.10 10.31
CA GLU A 70 -9.16 -5.66 10.01
C GLU A 70 -7.75 -5.16 10.29
N PHE A 71 -7.29 -4.30 9.39
CA PHE A 71 -5.95 -3.74 9.38
C PHE A 71 -5.97 -2.24 9.13
N VAL A 72 -4.86 -1.59 9.43
CA VAL A 72 -4.54 -0.24 8.97
C VAL A 72 -3.30 -0.32 8.12
N ILE A 73 -3.41 0.15 6.87
CA ILE A 73 -2.30 0.28 5.94
C ILE A 73 -1.91 1.75 5.89
N THR A 74 -0.65 2.05 6.17
CA THR A 74 -0.10 3.40 6.09
C THR A 74 0.77 3.51 4.85
N GLU A 75 0.44 4.45 3.98
CA GLU A 75 1.17 4.75 2.76
C GLU A 75 1.80 6.13 2.81
N LYS A 76 2.94 6.30 2.14
CA LYS A 76 3.55 7.60 1.89
C LYS A 76 2.88 8.26 0.69
N LYS A 77 2.63 9.56 0.79
CA LYS A 77 2.22 10.38 -0.35
C LYS A 77 3.38 10.55 -1.32
N ILE A 78 3.08 10.51 -2.62
CA ILE A 78 4.11 10.60 -3.68
C ILE A 78 4.94 11.89 -3.57
N ALA A 79 4.30 13.02 -3.26
CA ALA A 79 4.98 14.30 -3.05
C ALA A 79 5.29 14.57 -1.55
N ALA A 80 5.56 13.53 -0.75
CA ALA A 80 5.82 13.66 0.68
C ALA A 80 6.83 14.77 1.06
N PRO A 81 7.96 14.97 0.34
CA PRO A 81 8.88 16.09 0.63
C PRO A 81 8.21 17.47 0.51
N LEU A 82 7.34 17.65 -0.49
CA LEU A 82 6.58 18.90 -0.68
C LEU A 82 5.60 19.11 0.47
N PHE A 83 4.80 18.10 0.82
CA PHE A 83 3.88 18.19 1.98
C PHE A 83 4.64 18.53 3.27
N SER A 84 5.80 17.91 3.49
CA SER A 84 6.63 18.17 4.67
C SER A 84 7.14 19.62 4.73
N ALA A 85 7.50 20.21 3.59
CA ALA A 85 7.97 21.60 3.53
C ALA A 85 6.90 22.61 3.98
N TYR A 86 5.61 22.25 3.85
CA TYR A 86 4.47 23.05 4.30
C TYR A 86 3.87 22.56 5.63
N GLY A 87 4.57 21.68 6.37
CA GLY A 87 4.08 21.14 7.65
C GLY A 87 2.85 20.25 7.54
N GLN A 88 2.57 19.71 6.35
CA GLN A 88 1.42 18.83 6.10
C GLN A 88 1.79 17.36 6.29
N SER A 89 0.78 16.52 6.57
CA SER A 89 0.98 15.07 6.68
C SER A 89 1.51 14.49 5.37
N THR A 90 2.56 13.69 5.48
CA THR A 90 3.26 12.99 4.38
C THR A 90 2.74 11.57 4.17
N THR A 91 1.77 11.14 4.95
CA THR A 91 1.20 9.78 4.89
C THR A 91 -0.32 9.82 4.84
N THR A 92 -0.88 8.71 4.40
CA THR A 92 -2.32 8.44 4.43
C THR A 92 -2.53 7.06 5.03
N GLU A 93 -3.51 6.95 5.92
CA GLU A 93 -3.89 5.69 6.56
C GLU A 93 -5.22 5.21 6.02
N PHE A 94 -5.29 3.92 5.72
CA PHE A 94 -6.49 3.26 5.22
C PHE A 94 -6.86 2.13 6.15
N LYS A 95 -8.14 2.05 6.55
CA LYS A 95 -8.69 0.79 7.04
C LYS A 95 -8.64 -0.23 5.91
N ALA A 96 -8.30 -1.46 6.20
CA ALA A 96 -8.16 -2.49 5.18
C ALA A 96 -8.66 -3.85 5.65
N VAL A 97 -9.25 -4.60 4.72
CA VAL A 97 -9.69 -5.98 4.92
C VAL A 97 -9.31 -6.82 3.71
N PHE A 98 -9.09 -8.12 3.92
CA PHE A 98 -8.91 -9.03 2.81
C PHE A 98 -10.25 -9.49 2.23
N SER A 99 -10.31 -9.58 0.91
CA SER A 99 -11.37 -10.27 0.16
C SER A 99 -10.75 -11.51 -0.50
N GLY A 100 -10.75 -12.63 0.24
CA GLY A 100 -9.99 -13.83 -0.12
C GLY A 100 -8.47 -13.63 0.05
N THR A 101 -7.66 -14.46 -0.61
CA THR A 101 -6.19 -14.47 -0.42
C THR A 101 -5.43 -13.48 -1.30
N ASN A 102 -6.10 -12.96 -2.34
CA ASN A 102 -5.44 -12.25 -3.45
C ASN A 102 -5.94 -10.82 -3.64
N LYS A 103 -6.79 -10.31 -2.73
CA LYS A 103 -7.32 -8.94 -2.80
C LYS A 103 -7.38 -8.31 -1.42
N ILE A 104 -6.86 -7.08 -1.31
CA ILE A 104 -7.03 -6.21 -0.13
C ILE A 104 -7.93 -5.05 -0.55
N LEU A 105 -8.96 -4.79 0.24
CA LEU A 105 -9.86 -3.65 0.09
C LEU A 105 -9.41 -2.53 1.03
N LEU A 106 -9.31 -1.30 0.54
CA LEU A 106 -9.01 -0.12 1.34
C LEU A 106 -10.27 0.72 1.56
N GLY A 107 -10.39 1.29 2.75
CA GLY A 107 -11.58 2.04 3.14
C GLY A 107 -12.78 1.13 3.37
N ASN A 108 -13.97 1.70 3.22
CA ASN A 108 -15.21 0.95 3.37
C ASN A 108 -15.48 0.16 2.08
N ASN A 109 -15.22 -1.15 2.10
CA ASN A 109 -15.40 -2.07 0.98
C ASN A 109 -14.63 -1.70 -0.31
N GLY A 110 -13.43 -1.12 -0.19
CA GLY A 110 -12.61 -0.77 -1.35
C GLY A 110 -12.87 0.63 -1.90
N SER A 111 -13.61 1.48 -1.18
CA SER A 111 -13.88 2.87 -1.59
C SER A 111 -12.62 3.70 -1.85
N ASP A 112 -11.52 3.37 -1.16
CA ASP A 112 -10.21 4.02 -1.32
C ASP A 112 -9.28 3.22 -2.25
N GLY A 113 -9.85 2.21 -2.92
CA GLY A 113 -9.23 1.31 -3.87
C GLY A 113 -8.75 -0.01 -3.28
N THR A 114 -7.95 -0.73 -4.05
CA THR A 114 -7.63 -2.13 -3.78
C THR A 114 -6.19 -2.49 -4.13
N TYR A 115 -5.68 -3.52 -3.49
CA TYR A 115 -4.46 -4.22 -3.90
C TYR A 115 -4.84 -5.59 -4.45
N LEU A 116 -4.38 -5.90 -5.66
CA LEU A 116 -4.57 -7.18 -6.33
C LEU A 116 -3.25 -7.94 -6.38
N LYS A 117 -3.23 -9.18 -5.89
CA LYS A 117 -2.00 -9.97 -5.83
C LYS A 117 -1.56 -10.35 -7.24
N VAL A 118 -0.29 -10.09 -7.55
CA VAL A 118 0.33 -10.47 -8.83
C VAL A 118 0.83 -11.90 -8.70
N LYS A 119 0.45 -12.74 -9.66
CA LYS A 119 0.88 -14.15 -9.74
C LYS A 119 2.29 -14.26 -10.33
#